data_AF-A0A662GAZ9-F1
#
_entry.id   AF-A0A662GAZ9-F1
#
_cell.length_a   1.000
_cell.length_b   1.000
_cell.length_c   1.000
_cell.angle_alpha   90.00
_cell.angle_beta   90.00
_cell.angle_gamma   90.00
#
_symmetry.space_group_name_H-M   'P 1'
#
loop_
_entity.id
_entity.type
_entity.pdbx_description
1 polymer ?
#
loop_
_entity_poly.entity_id
_entity_poly.type
_entity_poly.pdbx_seq_one_letter_code
_entity_poly.pdbx_strand_id
1 'polypeptide(L)'
;MDMNSIYFCSICGKFIRTNIHCGKPAIFIINSYDRVRLSKLLSGILRHFPEKYDLKLDDEGFIDINLLIDKIKEKNPSFNWINKQHILAVVETSSKKRFEIRDNRIRAIYGHSIPVKIKYVEEKDVKYAYHGTSILFLDKILSEGIKPMKRLYVHLTIDLDTALENARRKKGRPAILLVDLDRMRKMGYKIYRANEKILLTKYVPTNVIKIYKIYQP
;
A
#
# COMPACT_ATOMS: atom_id res chain seq x y z
N MET A 1 6.54 -7.23 5.80
CA MET A 1 5.67 -7.74 4.71
C MET A 1 5.38 -9.18 5.08
N ASP A 2 4.12 -9.57 5.12
CA ASP A 2 3.71 -10.91 5.51
C ASP A 2 4.33 -11.96 4.56
N MET A 3 5.21 -12.81 5.10
CA MET A 3 6.09 -13.73 4.36
C MET A 3 5.53 -15.15 4.28
N ASN A 4 4.22 -15.31 4.46
CA ASN A 4 3.61 -16.63 4.44
C ASN A 4 3.10 -16.97 3.03
N SER A 5 3.25 -18.24 2.66
CA SER A 5 2.51 -18.84 1.55
C SER A 5 1.01 -18.73 1.80
N ILE A 6 0.22 -18.71 0.72
CA ILE A 6 -1.24 -18.67 0.80
C ILE A 6 -1.79 -20.00 0.30
N TYR A 7 -2.82 -20.46 1.01
CA TYR A 7 -3.64 -21.59 0.65
C TYR A 7 -5.11 -21.16 0.57
N PHE A 8 -5.96 -21.97 -0.05
CA PHE A 8 -7.40 -21.77 -0.14
C PHE A 8 -8.11 -22.94 0.56
N CYS A 9 -9.00 -22.62 1.50
CA CYS A 9 -9.83 -23.62 2.15
C CYS A 9 -11.08 -23.86 1.30
N SER A 10 -11.20 -25.04 0.71
CA SER A 10 -12.36 -25.44 -0.09
C SER A 10 -13.66 -25.61 0.72
N ILE A 11 -13.57 -25.67 2.06
CA ILE A 11 -14.73 -25.83 2.93
C ILE A 11 -15.40 -24.48 3.22
N CYS A 12 -14.62 -23.46 3.61
CA CYS A 12 -15.16 -22.16 4.00
C CYS A 12 -14.92 -21.06 2.95
N GLY A 13 -14.24 -21.37 1.85
CA GLY A 13 -13.98 -20.44 0.75
C GLY A 13 -12.98 -19.32 1.05
N LYS A 14 -12.17 -19.44 2.11
CA LYS A 14 -11.23 -18.40 2.54
C LYS A 14 -9.79 -18.68 2.12
N PHE A 15 -9.05 -17.63 1.79
CA PHE A 15 -7.60 -17.67 1.74
C PHE A 15 -6.99 -17.65 3.14
N ILE A 16 -6.00 -18.51 3.37
CA ILE A 16 -5.38 -18.75 4.67
C ILE A 16 -3.85 -18.86 4.53
N ARG A 17 -3.15 -18.88 5.67
CA ARG A 17 -1.67 -18.95 5.73
C ARG A 17 -1.13 -20.29 6.23
N THR A 18 -2.02 -21.24 6.49
CA THR A 18 -1.70 -22.61 6.93
C THR A 18 -2.11 -23.60 5.86
N ASN A 19 -1.43 -24.75 5.81
CA ASN A 19 -1.73 -25.82 4.86
C ASN A 19 -2.91 -26.72 5.32
N ILE A 20 -3.45 -26.49 6.51
CA ILE A 20 -4.64 -27.17 7.06
C ILE A 20 -5.61 -26.13 7.61
N HIS A 21 -6.89 -26.28 7.32
CA HIS A 21 -7.98 -25.45 7.87
C HIS A 21 -9.34 -26.16 7.76
N CYS A 22 -10.27 -25.83 8.65
CA CYS A 22 -11.57 -26.51 8.74
C CYS A 22 -11.45 -28.05 8.79
N GLY A 23 -10.42 -28.56 9.47
CA GLY A 23 -10.15 -29.99 9.62
C GLY A 23 -9.68 -30.72 8.36
N LYS A 24 -9.36 -30.01 7.26
CA LYS A 24 -8.88 -30.62 6.00
C LYS A 24 -7.64 -29.93 5.44
N PRO A 25 -6.83 -30.62 4.62
CA PRO A 25 -5.77 -29.99 3.84
C PRO A 25 -6.32 -28.87 2.96
N ALA A 26 -5.64 -27.74 2.93
CA ALA A 26 -5.98 -26.59 2.11
C ALA A 26 -5.22 -26.63 0.77
N ILE A 27 -5.82 -26.06 -0.26
CA ILE A 27 -5.27 -26.02 -1.62
C ILE A 27 -4.17 -24.99 -1.67
N PHE A 28 -2.96 -25.37 -2.09
CA PHE A 28 -1.86 -24.42 -2.28
C PHE A 28 -2.20 -23.43 -3.39
N ILE A 29 -2.01 -22.12 -3.12
CA ILE A 29 -2.25 -21.05 -4.10
C ILE A 29 -0.94 -20.42 -4.53
N ILE A 30 -0.13 -19.91 -3.60
CA ILE A 30 1.09 -19.18 -3.95
C ILE A 30 2.10 -19.24 -2.81
N ASN A 31 3.37 -19.45 -3.14
CA ASN A 31 4.44 -19.41 -2.14
C ASN A 31 4.73 -17.97 -1.71
N SER A 32 5.39 -17.79 -0.57
CA SER A 32 5.71 -16.48 -0.03
C SER A 32 6.57 -15.60 -0.95
N TYR A 33 7.52 -16.19 -1.66
CA TYR A 33 8.43 -15.48 -2.56
C TYR A 33 7.67 -14.87 -3.74
N ASP A 34 6.89 -15.67 -4.45
CA ASP A 34 6.10 -15.23 -5.60
C ASP A 34 4.94 -14.31 -5.19
N ARG A 35 4.38 -14.50 -4.00
CA ARG A 35 3.40 -13.56 -3.43
C ARG A 35 3.98 -12.16 -3.27
N VAL A 36 5.19 -12.05 -2.72
CA VAL A 36 5.87 -10.76 -2.56
C VAL A 36 6.19 -10.15 -3.92
N ARG A 37 6.66 -10.95 -4.88
CA ARG A 37 6.94 -10.50 -6.25
C ARG A 37 5.67 -9.98 -6.94
N LEU A 38 4.59 -10.74 -6.89
CA LEU A 38 3.30 -10.35 -7.47
C LEU A 38 2.74 -9.09 -6.83
N SER A 39 2.74 -9.00 -5.49
CA SER A 39 2.25 -7.81 -4.77
C SER A 39 3.06 -6.54 -5.11
N LYS A 40 4.38 -6.67 -5.29
CA LYS A 40 5.26 -5.59 -5.75
C LYS A 40 4.96 -5.20 -7.19
N LEU A 41 4.80 -6.19 -8.08
CA LEU A 41 4.47 -5.96 -9.49
C LEU A 41 3.14 -5.21 -9.62
N LEU A 42 2.08 -5.73 -8.99
CA LEU A 42 0.75 -5.10 -8.98
C LEU A 42 0.80 -3.68 -8.41
N SER A 43 1.56 -3.48 -7.33
CA SER A 43 1.78 -2.12 -6.79
C SER A 43 2.47 -1.21 -7.78
N GLY A 44 3.39 -1.71 -8.60
CA GLY A 44 4.09 -0.93 -9.62
C GLY A 44 3.15 -0.54 -10.77
N ILE A 45 2.51 -1.53 -11.37
CA ILE A 45 1.59 -1.35 -12.50
C ILE A 45 0.43 -0.43 -12.11
N LEU A 46 -0.27 -0.73 -11.01
CA LEU A 46 -1.48 0.00 -10.63
C LEU A 46 -1.21 1.39 -10.04
N ARG A 47 0.04 1.79 -9.79
CA ARG A 47 0.36 3.10 -9.17
C ARG A 47 1.27 3.98 -10.01
N HIS A 48 2.12 3.39 -10.85
CA HIS A 48 3.31 4.07 -11.34
C HIS A 48 3.52 3.91 -12.83
N PHE A 49 3.29 2.73 -13.39
CA PHE A 49 3.69 2.45 -14.78
C PHE A 49 2.73 1.50 -15.54
N PRO A 50 1.40 1.72 -15.54
CA PRO A 50 0.50 0.87 -16.32
C PRO A 50 0.86 0.85 -17.81
N GLU A 51 1.38 1.95 -18.35
CA GLU A 51 1.80 2.09 -19.75
C GLU A 51 2.93 1.13 -20.15
N LYS A 52 3.80 0.71 -19.21
CA LYS A 52 4.85 -0.29 -19.51
C LYS A 52 4.30 -1.68 -19.84
N TYR A 53 3.04 -1.91 -19.51
CA TYR A 53 2.31 -3.14 -19.79
C TYR A 53 1.23 -2.92 -20.85
N ASP A 54 1.25 -1.79 -21.57
CA ASP A 54 0.20 -1.37 -22.50
C ASP A 54 -1.20 -1.32 -21.85
N LEU A 55 -1.24 -0.98 -20.56
CA LEU A 55 -2.47 -0.87 -19.79
C LEU A 55 -2.85 0.59 -19.61
N LYS A 56 -4.16 0.84 -19.63
CA LYS A 56 -4.76 2.13 -19.26
C LYS A 56 -5.75 1.89 -18.13
N LEU A 57 -5.50 2.55 -17.01
CA LEU A 57 -6.46 2.59 -15.90
C LEU A 57 -7.54 3.61 -16.22
N ASP A 58 -8.74 3.41 -15.69
CA ASP A 58 -9.76 4.48 -15.73
C ASP A 58 -9.45 5.62 -14.76
N ASP A 59 -10.29 6.66 -14.79
CA ASP A 59 -10.16 7.85 -13.94
C ASP A 59 -10.07 7.53 -12.44
N GLU A 60 -10.66 6.42 -12.01
CA GLU A 60 -10.67 5.97 -10.64
C GLU A 60 -9.52 4.99 -10.32
N GLY A 61 -8.69 4.64 -11.31
CA GLY A 61 -7.56 3.73 -11.20
C GLY A 61 -7.88 2.26 -11.43
N PHE A 62 -9.11 1.91 -11.83
CA PHE A 62 -9.53 0.53 -12.05
C PHE A 62 -9.12 -0.02 -13.42
N ILE A 63 -8.87 -1.33 -13.46
CA ILE A 63 -8.68 -2.11 -14.68
C ILE A 63 -9.29 -3.50 -14.54
N ASP A 64 -9.70 -4.10 -15.65
CA ASP A 64 -10.16 -5.50 -15.67
C ASP A 64 -9.03 -6.47 -15.29
N ILE A 65 -9.34 -7.44 -14.43
CA ILE A 65 -8.36 -8.39 -13.88
C ILE A 65 -7.83 -9.33 -14.97
N ASN A 66 -8.67 -9.76 -15.91
CA ASN A 66 -8.24 -10.67 -16.97
C ASN A 66 -7.28 -9.95 -17.92
N LEU A 67 -7.64 -8.74 -18.35
CA LEU A 67 -6.76 -7.90 -19.17
C LEU A 67 -5.41 -7.64 -18.49
N LEU A 68 -5.43 -7.33 -17.19
CA LEU A 68 -4.20 -7.13 -16.40
C LEU A 68 -3.33 -8.39 -16.40
N ILE A 69 -3.93 -9.57 -16.19
CA ILE A 69 -3.22 -10.85 -16.18
C ILE A 69 -2.59 -11.10 -17.56
N ASP A 70 -3.36 -10.97 -18.63
CA ASP A 70 -2.90 -11.26 -19.99
C ASP A 70 -1.71 -10.38 -20.37
N LYS A 71 -1.80 -9.07 -20.09
CA LYS A 71 -0.69 -8.14 -20.33
C LYS A 71 0.52 -8.37 -19.45
N ILE A 72 0.34 -8.80 -18.20
CA ILE A 72 1.47 -9.19 -17.35
C ILE A 72 2.19 -10.39 -17.96
N LYS A 73 1.46 -11.43 -18.39
CA LYS A 73 2.06 -12.63 -18.98
C LYS A 73 2.78 -12.32 -20.28
N GLU A 74 2.15 -11.51 -21.15
CA GLU A 74 2.72 -11.07 -22.43
C GLU A 74 4.06 -10.35 -22.24
N LYS A 75 4.13 -9.38 -21.32
CA LYS A 75 5.30 -8.51 -21.14
C LYS A 75 6.31 -9.03 -20.14
N ASN A 76 5.93 -10.00 -19.31
CA ASN A 76 6.78 -10.55 -18.27
C ASN A 76 6.55 -12.06 -18.07
N PRO A 77 7.18 -12.90 -18.90
CA PRO A 77 7.00 -14.36 -18.87
C PRO A 77 7.31 -15.03 -17.52
N SER A 78 8.09 -14.37 -16.65
CA SER A 78 8.35 -14.86 -15.29
C SER A 78 7.10 -14.90 -14.38
N PHE A 79 5.98 -14.36 -14.86
CA PHE A 79 4.66 -14.40 -14.23
C PHE A 79 3.63 -15.22 -15.02
N ASN A 80 4.03 -16.10 -15.96
CA ASN A 80 3.09 -16.92 -16.74
C ASN A 80 2.17 -17.82 -15.90
N TRP A 81 2.59 -18.16 -14.68
CA TRP A 81 1.82 -18.94 -13.72
C TRP A 81 0.65 -18.17 -13.09
N ILE A 82 0.59 -16.84 -13.20
CA ILE A 82 -0.47 -16.07 -12.53
C ILE A 82 -1.86 -16.39 -13.10
N ASN A 83 -2.88 -16.26 -12.27
CA ASN A 83 -4.27 -16.41 -12.63
C ASN A 83 -5.12 -15.59 -11.65
N LYS A 84 -6.45 -15.55 -11.84
CA LYS A 84 -7.34 -14.75 -11.02
C LYS A 84 -7.28 -15.10 -9.53
N GLN A 85 -7.12 -16.37 -9.15
CA GLN A 85 -7.00 -16.78 -7.74
C GLN A 85 -5.75 -16.22 -7.09
N HIS A 86 -4.62 -16.14 -7.80
CA HIS A 86 -3.40 -15.52 -7.28
C HIS A 86 -3.60 -14.03 -6.97
N ILE A 87 -4.32 -13.31 -7.83
CA ILE A 87 -4.65 -11.89 -7.61
C ILE A 87 -5.55 -11.74 -6.38
N LEU A 88 -6.66 -12.50 -6.31
CA LEU A 88 -7.59 -12.49 -5.18
C LEU A 88 -6.86 -12.79 -3.86
N ALA A 89 -6.04 -13.84 -3.85
CA ALA A 89 -5.23 -14.22 -2.70
C ALA A 89 -4.32 -13.08 -2.22
N VAL A 90 -3.64 -12.38 -3.13
CA VAL A 90 -2.79 -11.23 -2.80
C VAL A 90 -3.59 -10.06 -2.24
N VAL A 91 -4.78 -9.80 -2.77
CA VAL A 91 -5.65 -8.70 -2.32
C VAL A 91 -6.21 -9.00 -0.93
N GLU A 92 -6.84 -10.15 -0.73
CA GLU A 92 -7.56 -10.51 0.49
C GLU A 92 -6.64 -10.72 1.70
N THR A 93 -5.44 -11.26 1.48
CA THR A 93 -4.52 -11.57 2.58
C THR A 93 -3.58 -10.41 2.94
N SER A 94 -3.69 -9.27 2.24
CA SER A 94 -2.80 -8.11 2.38
C SER A 94 -3.03 -7.35 3.68
N SER A 95 -2.06 -7.37 4.59
CA SER A 95 -2.13 -6.67 5.88
C SER A 95 -2.25 -5.15 5.82
N LYS A 96 -1.97 -4.54 4.67
CA LYS A 96 -2.07 -3.08 4.45
C LYS A 96 -3.23 -2.68 3.53
N LYS A 97 -4.06 -3.64 3.09
CA LYS A 97 -5.15 -3.45 2.11
C LYS A 97 -4.79 -2.45 1.01
N ARG A 98 -3.84 -2.85 0.17
CA ARG A 98 -3.24 -1.99 -0.88
C ARG A 98 -4.10 -1.84 -2.11
N PHE A 99 -4.98 -2.80 -2.31
CA PHE A 99 -5.78 -2.98 -3.50
C PHE A 99 -7.21 -3.24 -3.08
N GLU A 100 -8.13 -2.88 -3.95
CA GLU A 100 -9.52 -3.29 -3.84
C GLU A 100 -9.97 -3.89 -5.16
N ILE A 101 -10.93 -4.80 -5.06
CA ILE A 101 -11.59 -5.43 -6.19
C ILE A 101 -13.06 -5.07 -6.12
N ARG A 102 -13.61 -4.60 -7.24
CA ARG A 102 -15.04 -4.38 -7.44
C ARG A 102 -15.44 -5.10 -8.71
N ASP A 103 -16.37 -6.03 -8.60
CA ASP A 103 -16.76 -6.95 -9.67
C ASP A 103 -15.54 -7.73 -10.20
N ASN A 104 -15.15 -7.51 -11.47
CA ASN A 104 -13.96 -8.10 -12.07
C ASN A 104 -12.81 -7.10 -12.25
N ARG A 105 -12.84 -5.96 -11.56
CA ARG A 105 -11.87 -4.88 -11.73
C ARG A 105 -11.06 -4.66 -10.46
N ILE A 106 -9.79 -4.33 -10.62
CA ILE A 106 -8.83 -4.08 -9.54
C ILE A 106 -8.24 -2.68 -9.65
N ARG A 107 -8.01 -2.02 -8.52
CA ARG A 107 -7.17 -0.82 -8.43
C ARG A 107 -6.27 -0.85 -7.20
N ALA A 108 -5.25 0.00 -7.17
CA ALA A 108 -4.60 0.37 -5.92
C ALA A 108 -5.46 1.40 -5.17
N ILE A 109 -5.53 1.32 -3.85
CA ILE A 109 -6.34 2.24 -3.03
C ILE A 109 -5.60 3.56 -2.76
N TYR A 110 -4.27 3.53 -2.78
CA TYR A 110 -3.41 4.68 -2.51
C TYR A 110 -2.03 4.48 -3.17
N GLY A 111 -1.16 5.49 -3.12
CA GLY A 111 0.23 5.37 -3.54
C GLY A 111 0.54 5.77 -4.98
N HIS A 112 -0.45 6.26 -5.73
CA HIS A 112 -0.31 6.66 -7.12
C HIS A 112 0.70 7.79 -7.32
N SER A 113 1.50 7.68 -8.38
CA SER A 113 2.25 8.77 -9.02
C SER A 113 1.66 9.19 -10.35
N ILE A 114 0.71 8.42 -10.86
CA ILE A 114 -0.06 8.71 -12.07
C ILE A 114 -1.37 9.44 -11.71
N PRO A 115 -1.93 10.26 -12.60
CA PRO A 115 -3.20 10.93 -12.35
C PRO A 115 -4.34 9.93 -12.13
N VAL A 116 -4.99 10.00 -10.97
CA VAL A 116 -6.25 9.31 -10.64
C VAL A 116 -7.12 10.22 -9.79
N LYS A 117 -8.44 10.08 -9.90
CA LYS A 117 -9.47 10.89 -9.22
C LYS A 117 -10.25 10.03 -8.22
N ILE A 118 -9.53 9.36 -7.32
CA ILE A 118 -10.16 8.59 -6.24
C ILE A 118 -10.79 9.55 -5.22
N LYS A 119 -12.08 9.37 -4.95
CA LYS A 119 -12.79 10.10 -3.89
C LYS A 119 -12.50 9.43 -2.55
N TYR A 120 -11.84 10.15 -1.66
CA TYR A 120 -11.57 9.68 -0.30
C TYR A 120 -12.48 10.39 0.70
N VAL A 121 -12.83 9.68 1.77
CA VAL A 121 -13.53 10.27 2.91
C VAL A 121 -12.55 11.13 3.70
N GLU A 122 -12.99 12.33 4.09
CA GLU A 122 -12.19 13.22 4.95
C GLU A 122 -12.14 12.65 6.38
N GLU A 123 -10.93 12.61 6.94
CA GLU A 123 -10.65 12.06 8.26
C GLU A 123 -10.64 13.18 9.31
N LYS A 124 -11.56 13.12 10.29
CA LYS A 124 -11.78 14.20 11.26
C LYS A 124 -11.41 13.86 12.70
N ASP A 125 -11.24 12.59 13.04
CA ASP A 125 -11.21 12.12 14.42
C ASP A 125 -9.80 11.77 14.90
N VAL A 126 -8.94 11.27 14.01
CA VAL A 126 -7.57 10.90 14.38
C VAL A 126 -6.77 12.16 14.70
N LYS A 127 -6.22 12.24 15.92
CA LYS A 127 -5.43 13.39 16.40
C LYS A 127 -3.97 13.35 15.99
N TYR A 128 -3.39 12.16 15.93
CA TYR A 128 -1.99 11.95 15.59
C TYR A 128 -1.81 10.85 14.57
N ALA A 129 -0.83 11.01 13.70
CA ALA A 129 -0.39 9.95 12.80
C ALA A 129 1.14 9.92 12.71
N TYR A 130 1.65 8.86 12.11
CA TYR A 130 3.07 8.58 12.01
C TYR A 130 3.54 8.63 10.56
N HIS A 131 4.78 9.08 10.38
CA HIS A 131 5.47 8.99 9.10
C HIS A 131 6.80 8.27 9.27
N GLY A 132 6.93 7.13 8.58
CA GLY A 132 8.17 6.38 8.51
C GLY A 132 9.13 6.93 7.46
N THR A 133 10.30 7.37 7.92
CA THR A 133 11.39 7.90 7.07
C THR A 133 12.74 7.31 7.47
N SER A 134 13.82 7.85 6.93
CA SER A 134 15.21 7.56 7.32
C SER A 134 15.83 8.79 7.96
N ILE A 135 16.78 8.57 8.86
CA ILE A 135 17.56 9.65 9.49
C ILE A 135 18.16 10.61 8.45
N LEU A 136 18.53 10.09 7.28
CA LEU A 136 19.12 10.84 6.17
C LEU A 136 18.21 11.95 5.60
N PHE A 137 16.90 11.90 5.91
CA PHE A 137 15.93 12.87 5.41
C PHE A 137 15.34 13.76 6.51
N LEU A 138 15.78 13.61 7.77
CA LEU A 138 15.19 14.35 8.89
C LEU A 138 15.39 15.85 8.76
N ASP A 139 16.62 16.30 8.49
CA ASP A 139 16.92 17.73 8.39
C ASP A 139 16.04 18.40 7.33
N LYS A 140 15.92 17.77 6.16
CA LYS A 140 15.06 18.25 5.07
C LYS A 140 13.59 18.27 5.44
N ILE A 141 13.10 17.23 6.14
CA ILE A 141 11.69 17.17 6.56
C ILE A 141 11.40 18.21 7.64
N LEU A 142 12.34 18.47 8.55
CA LEU A 142 12.17 19.45 9.62
C LEU A 142 12.27 20.89 9.11
N SER A 143 12.99 21.14 8.01
CA SER A 143 13.08 22.47 7.39
C SER A 143 11.99 22.73 6.35
N GLU A 144 11.56 21.72 5.58
CA GLU A 144 10.64 21.90 4.44
C GLU A 144 9.25 21.27 4.63
N GLY A 145 9.07 20.44 5.65
CA GLY A 145 7.88 19.62 5.86
C GLY A 145 7.88 18.33 5.03
N ILE A 146 6.80 17.55 5.11
CA ILE A 146 6.67 16.31 4.34
C ILE A 146 5.94 16.60 3.04
N LYS A 147 6.64 16.40 1.92
CA LYS A 147 6.12 16.52 0.56
C LYS A 147 5.72 15.15 0.00
N PRO A 148 4.77 15.09 -0.95
CA PRO A 148 4.32 13.83 -1.54
C PRO A 148 5.38 13.21 -2.48
N MET A 149 6.42 13.98 -2.82
CA MET A 149 7.51 13.60 -3.74
C MET A 149 6.94 13.22 -5.11
N LYS A 150 7.28 12.04 -5.66
CA LYS A 150 6.73 11.56 -6.94
C LYS A 150 5.26 11.14 -6.85
N ARG A 151 4.67 11.04 -5.65
CA ARG A 151 3.28 10.58 -5.47
C ARG A 151 2.32 11.77 -5.47
N LEU A 152 1.03 11.48 -5.58
CA LEU A 152 -0.03 12.50 -5.52
C LEU A 152 -0.33 13.00 -4.09
N TYR A 153 0.03 12.21 -3.07
CA TYR A 153 -0.24 12.48 -1.66
C TYR A 153 0.91 12.00 -0.76
N VAL A 154 1.11 12.72 0.35
CA VAL A 154 1.85 12.25 1.52
C VAL A 154 1.06 11.10 2.13
N HIS A 155 1.78 10.04 2.53
CA HIS A 155 1.19 8.91 3.23
C HIS A 155 1.59 8.98 4.71
N LEU A 156 0.60 8.94 5.57
CA LEU A 156 0.72 8.81 7.02
C LEU A 156 0.10 7.48 7.45
N THR A 157 0.52 6.97 8.61
CA THR A 157 -0.02 5.73 9.18
C THR A 157 -0.57 5.99 10.58
N ILE A 158 -1.65 5.30 10.93
CA ILE A 158 -2.27 5.45 12.26
C ILE A 158 -1.47 4.67 13.32
N ASP A 159 -0.82 3.57 12.93
CA ASP A 159 -0.02 2.74 13.82
C ASP A 159 1.49 2.85 13.55
N LEU A 160 2.27 2.64 14.62
CA LEU A 160 3.74 2.67 14.61
C LEU A 160 4.36 1.53 13.81
N ASP A 161 3.78 0.34 13.85
CA ASP A 161 4.32 -0.84 13.17
C ASP A 161 4.33 -0.62 11.65
N THR A 162 3.24 -0.09 11.10
CA THR A 162 3.15 0.24 9.69
C THR A 162 4.11 1.37 9.31
N ALA A 163 4.31 2.37 10.17
CA ALA A 163 5.32 3.42 9.98
C ALA A 163 6.73 2.82 9.94
N LEU A 164 7.08 1.95 10.89
CA LEU A 164 8.37 1.29 10.97
C LEU A 164 8.64 0.39 9.76
N GLU A 165 7.65 -0.39 9.34
CA GLU A 165 7.75 -1.19 8.11
C GLU A 165 7.99 -0.33 6.86
N ASN A 166 7.45 0.88 6.82
CA ASN A 166 7.67 1.81 5.71
C ASN A 166 9.06 2.46 5.80
N ALA A 167 9.51 2.81 7.00
CA ALA A 167 10.84 3.37 7.28
C ALA A 167 11.95 2.38 6.89
N ARG A 168 11.82 1.09 7.26
CA ARG A 168 12.77 0.01 6.95
C ARG A 168 13.00 -0.24 5.45
N ARG A 169 12.15 0.30 4.57
CA ARG A 169 12.33 0.20 3.10
C ARG A 169 13.26 1.26 2.54
N LYS A 170 13.59 2.28 3.33
CA LYS A 170 14.47 3.38 2.94
C LYS A 170 15.91 3.05 3.34
N LYS A 171 16.86 3.57 2.57
CA LYS A 171 18.29 3.49 2.91
C LYS A 171 18.57 4.27 4.21
N GLY A 172 19.41 3.71 5.07
CA GLY A 172 19.81 4.32 6.35
C GLY A 172 18.94 3.89 7.54
N ARG A 173 19.23 4.46 8.72
CA ARG A 173 18.54 4.08 9.96
C ARG A 173 17.07 4.52 9.95
N PRO A 174 16.13 3.63 10.29
CA PRO A 174 14.71 3.98 10.36
C PRO A 174 14.45 5.09 11.38
N ALA A 175 13.66 6.08 10.96
CA ALA A 175 13.17 7.15 11.83
C ALA A 175 11.65 7.27 11.69
N ILE A 176 10.98 7.57 12.80
CA ILE A 176 9.54 7.77 12.88
C ILE A 176 9.28 9.19 13.33
N LEU A 177 8.42 9.87 12.57
CA LEU A 177 7.91 11.18 12.89
C LEU A 177 6.48 11.06 13.41
N LEU A 178 6.13 11.85 14.42
CA LEU A 178 4.77 12.09 14.87
C LEU A 178 4.26 13.36 14.17
N VAL A 179 3.02 13.32 13.70
CA VAL A 179 2.34 14.43 13.03
C VAL A 179 1.06 14.78 13.79
N ASP A 180 0.93 16.05 14.19
CA ASP A 180 -0.28 16.59 14.83
C ASP A 180 -1.34 16.95 13.78
N LEU A 181 -2.35 16.08 13.65
CA LEU A 181 -3.40 16.22 12.66
C LEU A 181 -4.44 17.28 13.04
N ASP A 182 -4.68 17.50 14.33
CA ASP A 182 -5.62 18.55 14.78
C ASP A 182 -5.09 19.93 14.44
N ARG A 183 -3.79 20.16 14.66
CA ARG A 183 -3.13 21.41 14.26
C ARG A 183 -3.11 21.57 12.74
N MET A 184 -2.90 20.48 11.98
CA MET A 184 -3.03 20.51 10.51
C MET A 184 -4.42 20.94 10.05
N ARG A 185 -5.49 20.38 10.64
CA ARG A 185 -6.87 20.77 10.31
C ARG A 185 -7.15 22.23 10.63
N LYS A 186 -6.69 22.73 11.79
CA LYS A 186 -6.79 24.16 12.17
C LYS A 186 -6.07 25.08 11.19
N MET A 187 -5.03 24.61 10.51
CA MET A 187 -4.30 25.33 9.47
C MET A 187 -4.94 25.18 8.06
N GLY A 188 -6.08 24.49 7.94
CA GLY A 188 -6.80 24.30 6.67
C GLY A 188 -6.34 23.11 5.83
N TYR A 189 -5.45 22.25 6.33
CA TYR A 189 -5.03 21.05 5.60
C TYR A 189 -6.06 19.94 5.75
N LYS A 190 -6.54 19.44 4.61
CA LYS A 190 -7.41 18.27 4.55
C LYS A 190 -6.62 16.97 4.71
N ILE A 191 -7.18 16.05 5.49
CA ILE A 191 -6.65 14.72 5.70
C ILE A 191 -7.72 13.74 5.24
N TYR A 192 -7.31 12.71 4.51
CA TYR A 192 -8.22 11.74 3.94
C TYR A 192 -7.87 10.33 4.40
N ARG A 193 -8.88 9.48 4.52
CA ARG A 193 -8.70 8.07 4.84
C ARG A 193 -8.64 7.25 3.56
N ALA A 194 -7.51 6.57 3.35
CA ALA A 194 -7.37 5.59 2.27
C ALA A 194 -7.85 4.21 2.71
N ASN A 195 -7.51 3.78 3.92
CA ASN A 195 -8.02 2.55 4.53
C ASN A 195 -7.91 2.63 6.06
N GLU A 196 -8.04 1.50 6.77
CA GLU A 196 -8.01 1.47 8.23
C GLU A 196 -6.69 1.95 8.86
N LYS A 197 -5.57 1.90 8.12
CA LYS A 197 -4.24 2.26 8.63
C LYS A 197 -3.59 3.45 7.94
N ILE A 198 -4.02 3.78 6.72
CA ILE A 198 -3.34 4.77 5.87
C ILE A 198 -4.18 6.03 5.74
N LEU A 199 -3.55 7.16 6.05
CA LEU A 199 -4.08 8.50 5.83
C LEU A 199 -3.29 9.21 4.72
N LEU A 200 -3.97 10.11 4.03
CA LEU A 200 -3.45 10.88 2.91
C LEU A 200 -3.60 12.38 3.16
N THR A 201 -2.59 13.15 2.79
CA THR A 201 -2.66 14.62 2.76
C THR A 201 -1.77 15.16 1.63
N LYS A 202 -2.00 16.39 1.18
CA LYS A 202 -1.19 16.99 0.12
C LYS A 202 0.20 17.42 0.61
N TYR A 203 0.30 17.81 1.87
CA TYR A 203 1.53 18.32 2.47
C TYR A 203 1.42 18.27 4.00
N VAL A 204 2.54 18.10 4.70
CA VAL A 204 2.62 18.21 6.17
C VAL A 204 3.57 19.36 6.54
N PRO A 205 3.07 20.43 7.19
CA PRO A 205 3.91 21.54 7.65
C PRO A 205 4.96 21.13 8.69
N THR A 206 6.05 21.89 8.80
CA THR A 206 7.13 21.64 9.76
C THR A 206 6.68 21.76 11.22
N ASN A 207 5.87 22.78 11.53
CA ASN A 207 5.42 23.10 12.89
C ASN A 207 4.46 22.07 13.53
N VAL A 208 4.05 21.04 12.78
CA VAL A 208 3.24 19.91 13.28
C VAL A 208 4.02 18.59 13.36
N ILE A 209 5.31 18.60 13.00
CA ILE A 209 6.16 17.41 12.95
C ILE A 209 7.05 17.37 14.19
N LYS A 210 7.13 16.20 14.82
CA LYS A 210 8.13 15.91 15.87
C LYS A 210 8.82 14.59 15.57
N ILE A 211 10.11 14.50 15.88
CA ILE A 211 10.80 13.20 15.90
C ILE A 211 10.19 12.38 17.04
N TYR A 212 9.62 11.22 16.70
CA TYR A 212 9.05 10.31 17.69
C TYR A 212 10.11 9.29 18.16
N LYS A 213 10.79 8.65 17.20
CA LYS A 213 11.81 7.64 17.49
C LYS A 213 12.79 7.48 16.35
N ILE A 214 14.08 7.38 16.68
CA ILE A 214 15.13 6.94 15.75
C ILE A 214 15.57 5.55 16.22
N TYR A 215 15.59 4.59 15.30
CA TYR A 215 16.03 3.23 15.62
C TYR A 215 17.55 3.14 15.50
N GLN A 216 18.15 2.46 16.47
CA GLN A 216 19.57 2.11 16.40
C GLN A 216 19.79 1.01 15.34
N PRO A 217 21.04 0.84 14.86
CA PRO A 217 21.42 -0.22 13.93
C PRO A 217 20.96 -1.60 14.38
#